data_AF-A0A1I1YHA7-F1
#
_entry.id   AF-A0A1I1YHA7-F1
#
_cell.length_a   1.000
_cell.length_b   1.000
_cell.length_c   1.000
_cell.angle_alpha   90.00
_cell.angle_beta   90.00
_cell.angle_gamma   90.00
#
_symmetry.space_group_name_H-M   'P 1'
#
loop_
_entity.id
_entity.type
_entity.pdbx_description
1 polymer ?
#
loop_
_entity_poly.entity_id
_entity_poly.type
_entity_poly.pdbx_seq_one_letter_code
_entity_poly.pdbx_strand_id
1 'polypeptide(L)'
;MLIRTDWKKEPVLQFGFMTMQAMISEIDKETGGKMEPTYSESVFFDYDADPQLYWPYALKWYKRAALQKEPLAVEILRQIECFKSTEQKATEGDAEAQYLLSVYYHDSYGTYQDFEKCTEWLKKAAINGNEDAVRSIAEWNRLTGCKQKLSDPDFSAEPDFYPDEDNIFLGGRHGWVDEENRELAHVDIIWEKFYNLDFDDTLRAAEAGDAEKQYQLAWLYDWGKGTEQDTKKAIEWFVRSAYNGYAPAQTEVGILYHAGIMVTKSKLEVFSGKG
;
A
#
# COMPACT_ATOMS: atom_id res chain seq x y z
N MET A 1 -32.09 3.44 3.28
CA MET A 1 -32.01 2.00 2.97
C MET A 1 -30.55 1.73 2.65
N LEU A 2 -29.76 1.37 3.67
CA LEU A 2 -28.32 1.14 3.55
C LEU A 2 -28.10 -0.19 2.83
N ILE A 3 -27.50 -0.13 1.64
CA ILE A 3 -27.09 -1.32 0.91
C ILE A 3 -25.83 -1.84 1.62
N ARG A 4 -26.00 -2.82 2.50
CA ARG A 4 -24.90 -3.70 2.94
C ARG A 4 -24.54 -4.57 1.73
N THR A 5 -23.36 -4.37 1.16
CA THR A 5 -22.79 -5.30 0.19
C THR A 5 -22.38 -6.57 0.93
N ASP A 6 -22.96 -7.68 0.51
CA ASP A 6 -22.72 -9.03 1.03
C ASP A 6 -21.41 -9.56 0.41
N TRP A 7 -20.30 -9.39 1.14
CA TRP A 7 -18.94 -9.74 0.73
C TRP A 7 -18.75 -11.23 0.39
N LYS A 8 -19.70 -12.10 0.77
CA LYS A 8 -19.70 -13.52 0.41
C LYS A 8 -20.06 -13.79 -1.07
N LYS A 9 -20.40 -12.76 -1.85
CA LYS A 9 -20.75 -12.86 -3.27
C LYS A 9 -19.67 -12.36 -4.23
N GLU A 10 -18.51 -11.94 -3.74
CA GLU A 10 -17.38 -11.72 -4.64
C GLU A 10 -16.99 -13.06 -5.29
N PRO A 11 -16.80 -13.11 -6.62
CA PRO A 11 -16.39 -14.32 -7.29
C PRO A 11 -15.04 -14.75 -6.69
N VAL A 12 -15.05 -15.88 -6.00
CA VAL A 12 -13.83 -16.64 -5.70
C VAL A 12 -13.15 -16.82 -7.05
N LEU A 13 -12.06 -16.08 -7.29
CA LEU A 13 -11.19 -16.31 -8.44
C LEU A 13 -10.59 -17.71 -8.24
N GLN A 14 -11.29 -18.72 -8.75
CA GLN A 14 -10.78 -20.07 -8.89
C GLN A 14 -9.66 -19.99 -9.93
N PHE A 15 -8.43 -19.80 -9.46
CA PHE A 15 -7.23 -19.90 -10.29
C PHE A 15 -6.98 -21.37 -10.63
N GLY A 16 -7.83 -21.95 -11.48
CA GLY A 16 -7.47 -23.12 -12.28
C GLY A 16 -6.56 -22.64 -13.41
N PHE A 17 -5.27 -22.96 -13.33
CA PHE A 17 -4.24 -22.87 -14.38
C PHE A 17 -4.58 -21.99 -15.61
N MET A 18 -4.71 -20.68 -15.42
CA MET A 18 -4.79 -19.73 -16.53
C MET A 18 -3.38 -19.25 -16.90
N THR A 19 -3.09 -19.19 -18.20
CA THR A 19 -1.79 -18.74 -18.71
C THR A 19 -1.67 -17.22 -18.62
N MET A 20 -0.44 -16.72 -18.52
CA MET A 20 -0.10 -15.28 -18.37
C MET A 20 -0.72 -14.38 -19.46
N GLN A 21 -0.84 -14.89 -20.70
CA GLN A 21 -1.49 -14.18 -21.80
C GLN A 21 -3.02 -14.06 -21.65
N ALA A 22 -3.66 -15.02 -20.98
CA ALA A 22 -5.11 -14.97 -20.73
C ALA A 22 -5.45 -13.92 -19.67
N MET A 23 -4.61 -13.76 -18.63
CA MET A 23 -4.77 -12.68 -17.65
C MET A 23 -4.59 -11.29 -18.28
N ILE A 24 -3.57 -11.12 -19.13
CA ILE A 24 -3.32 -9.85 -19.84
C ILE A 24 -4.48 -9.52 -20.79
N SER A 25 -4.98 -10.51 -21.54
CA SER A 25 -6.10 -10.30 -22.46
C SER A 25 -7.42 -9.96 -21.75
N GLU A 26 -7.69 -10.52 -20.58
CA GLU A 26 -8.87 -10.17 -19.77
C GLU A 26 -8.76 -8.72 -19.24
N ILE A 27 -7.57 -8.31 -18.80
CA ILE A 27 -7.26 -6.94 -18.33
C ILE A 27 -7.36 -5.90 -19.46
N ASP A 28 -6.94 -6.25 -20.68
CA ASP A 28 -7.06 -5.37 -21.86
C ASP A 28 -8.52 -5.25 -22.33
N LYS A 29 -9.32 -6.32 -22.21
CA LYS A 29 -10.76 -6.31 -22.52
C LYS A 29 -11.55 -5.41 -21.57
N GLU A 30 -11.22 -5.41 -20.28
CA GLU A 30 -11.89 -4.54 -19.29
C GLU A 30 -11.57 -3.05 -19.48
N THR A 31 -10.44 -2.73 -20.12
CA THR A 31 -9.94 -1.35 -20.26
C THR A 31 -10.00 -0.79 -21.68
N GLY A 32 -10.46 -1.59 -22.66
CA GLY A 32 -10.67 -1.16 -24.04
C GLY A 32 -9.39 -0.79 -24.81
N GLY A 33 -8.21 -1.15 -24.31
CA GLY A 33 -6.93 -0.98 -25.01
C GLY A 33 -6.55 0.47 -25.38
N LYS A 34 -7.18 1.48 -24.77
CA LYS A 34 -6.90 2.90 -25.05
C LYS A 34 -6.88 3.71 -23.75
N MET A 35 -5.73 3.75 -23.09
CA MET A 35 -5.47 4.77 -22.07
C MET A 35 -4.03 5.28 -22.22
N GLU A 36 -3.85 6.29 -23.08
CA GLU A 36 -2.77 7.26 -22.85
C GLU A 36 -3.36 8.35 -21.94
N PRO A 37 -2.87 8.51 -20.69
CA PRO A 37 -3.40 9.53 -19.80
C PRO A 37 -2.97 10.93 -20.26
N THR A 38 -3.94 11.82 -20.47
CA THR A 38 -3.68 13.26 -20.56
C THR A 38 -3.52 13.84 -19.16
N TYR A 39 -2.31 14.29 -18.84
CA TYR A 39 -1.94 14.90 -17.56
C TYR A 39 -2.71 16.21 -17.35
N SER A 40 -3.44 16.34 -16.25
CA SER A 40 -4.08 17.60 -15.86
C SER A 40 -3.60 18.02 -14.47
N GLU A 41 -3.24 19.30 -14.37
CA GLU A 41 -2.23 19.92 -13.49
C GLU A 41 -2.50 19.96 -11.98
N SER A 42 -3.16 18.97 -11.37
CA SER A 42 -3.44 19.07 -9.93
C SER A 42 -3.49 17.75 -9.19
N VAL A 43 -2.33 17.28 -8.75
CA VAL A 43 -2.20 16.34 -7.62
C VAL A 43 -2.28 17.15 -6.32
N PHE A 44 -3.23 16.79 -5.46
CA PHE A 44 -3.42 17.27 -4.09
C PHE A 44 -3.33 16.07 -3.17
N PHE A 45 -2.75 16.25 -1.99
CA PHE A 45 -2.62 15.22 -0.98
C PHE A 45 -3.84 15.27 -0.07
N ASP A 46 -4.67 14.23 -0.06
CA ASP A 46 -5.78 14.10 0.90
C ASP A 46 -5.42 12.98 1.87
N TYR A 47 -4.76 13.32 2.98
CA TYR A 47 -4.45 12.39 4.07
C TYR A 47 -5.73 11.87 4.78
N ASP A 48 -6.90 12.47 4.51
CA ASP A 48 -8.20 12.04 5.02
C ASP A 48 -8.96 11.14 4.02
N ALA A 49 -8.30 10.67 2.96
CA ALA A 49 -8.89 9.79 1.97
C ALA A 49 -9.14 8.39 2.54
N ASP A 50 -10.36 7.87 2.39
CA ASP A 50 -10.71 6.50 2.79
C ASP A 50 -9.79 5.48 2.09
N PRO A 51 -8.86 4.83 2.81
CA PRO A 51 -7.90 3.92 2.17
C PRO A 51 -8.57 2.68 1.57
N GLN A 52 -9.77 2.30 2.02
CA GLN A 52 -10.53 1.19 1.43
C GLN A 52 -10.88 1.45 -0.04
N LEU A 53 -11.07 2.71 -0.42
CA LEU A 53 -11.39 3.09 -1.79
C LEU A 53 -10.21 2.85 -2.75
N TYR A 54 -8.98 2.97 -2.25
CA TYR A 54 -7.76 2.93 -3.06
C TYR A 54 -6.99 1.62 -2.96
N TRP A 55 -7.27 0.82 -1.93
CA TRP A 55 -6.70 -0.51 -1.73
C TRP A 55 -6.77 -1.43 -2.97
N PRO A 56 -7.89 -1.51 -3.73
CA PRO A 56 -7.95 -2.33 -4.94
C PRO A 56 -6.96 -1.87 -6.03
N TYR A 57 -6.68 -0.56 -6.11
CA TYR A 57 -5.73 0.00 -7.08
C TYR A 57 -4.30 -0.32 -6.68
N ALA A 58 -3.96 -0.21 -5.39
CA ALA A 58 -2.65 -0.62 -4.87
C ALA A 58 -2.39 -2.10 -5.21
N LEU A 59 -3.34 -2.98 -4.90
CA LEU A 59 -3.25 -4.42 -5.17
C LEU A 59 -3.05 -4.73 -6.66
N LYS A 60 -3.68 -3.96 -7.55
CA LYS A 60 -3.53 -4.12 -9.01
C LYS A 60 -2.07 -3.88 -9.43
N TRP A 61 -1.43 -2.84 -8.90
CA TRP A 61 -0.06 -2.51 -9.24
C TRP A 61 0.94 -3.51 -8.65
N TYR A 62 0.77 -3.92 -7.38
CA TYR A 62 1.60 -4.96 -6.79
C TYR A 62 1.54 -6.27 -7.58
N LYS A 63 0.34 -6.70 -8.02
CA LYS A 63 0.20 -7.89 -8.88
C LYS A 63 0.96 -7.75 -10.21
N ARG A 64 0.91 -6.58 -10.84
CA ARG A 64 1.65 -6.33 -12.09
C ARG A 64 3.16 -6.41 -11.88
N ALA A 65 3.67 -5.80 -10.82
CA ALA A 65 5.08 -5.85 -10.47
C ALA A 65 5.53 -7.28 -10.11
N ALA A 66 4.75 -8.00 -9.32
CA ALA A 66 5.03 -9.38 -8.91
C ALA A 66 5.04 -10.37 -10.08
N LEU A 67 4.22 -10.15 -11.13
CA LEU A 67 4.30 -10.94 -12.37
C LEU A 67 5.66 -10.82 -13.07
N GLN A 68 6.34 -9.69 -12.85
CA GLN A 68 7.71 -9.44 -13.33
C GLN A 68 8.78 -9.87 -12.32
N LYS A 69 8.37 -10.53 -11.23
CA LYS A 69 9.22 -10.99 -10.13
C LYS A 69 9.93 -9.86 -9.40
N GLU A 70 9.31 -8.69 -9.34
CA GLU A 70 9.80 -7.60 -8.51
C GLU A 70 9.73 -8.03 -7.03
N PRO A 71 10.87 -8.12 -6.31
CA PRO A 71 10.92 -8.70 -4.97
C PRO A 71 10.01 -8.04 -3.94
N LEU A 72 9.96 -6.70 -3.91
CA LEU A 72 9.19 -5.95 -2.93
C LEU A 72 7.69 -6.21 -3.10
N ALA A 73 7.19 -6.18 -4.33
CA ALA A 73 5.80 -6.48 -4.63
C ALA A 73 5.40 -7.92 -4.31
N VAL A 74 6.30 -8.89 -4.56
CA VAL A 74 6.06 -10.28 -4.17
C VAL A 74 5.89 -10.39 -2.64
N GLU A 75 6.76 -9.72 -1.90
CA GLU A 75 6.72 -9.74 -0.44
C GLU A 75 5.49 -9.00 0.12
N ILE A 76 5.14 -7.83 -0.46
CA ILE A 76 3.91 -7.12 -0.12
C ILE A 76 2.68 -8.03 -0.34
N LEU A 77 2.60 -8.76 -1.45
CA LEU A 77 1.49 -9.67 -1.70
C LEU A 77 1.46 -10.84 -0.70
N ARG A 78 2.62 -11.37 -0.31
CA ARG A 78 2.73 -12.39 0.74
C ARG A 78 2.17 -11.88 2.06
N GLN A 79 2.52 -10.66 2.46
CA GLN A 79 2.00 -10.04 3.68
C GLN A 79 0.49 -9.81 3.61
N ILE A 80 -0.05 -9.44 2.45
CA ILE A 80 -1.50 -9.33 2.24
C ILE A 80 -2.20 -10.69 2.39
N GLU A 81 -1.56 -11.79 1.95
CA GLU A 81 -2.08 -13.15 2.17
C GLU A 81 -2.01 -13.56 3.64
N CYS A 82 -0.92 -13.25 4.33
CA CYS A 82 -0.79 -13.45 5.78
C CYS A 82 -1.89 -12.69 6.53
N PHE A 83 -2.11 -11.41 6.19
CA PHE A 83 -3.20 -10.60 6.74
C PHE A 83 -4.56 -11.29 6.58
N LYS A 84 -4.90 -11.77 5.37
CA LYS A 84 -6.18 -12.45 5.12
C LYS A 84 -6.36 -13.74 5.92
N SER A 85 -5.29 -14.53 6.04
CA SER A 85 -5.29 -15.74 6.86
C SER A 85 -5.49 -15.40 8.35
N THR A 86 -4.81 -14.36 8.85
CA THR A 86 -4.98 -13.88 10.23
C THR A 86 -6.39 -13.34 10.45
N GLU A 87 -6.94 -12.58 9.50
CA GLU A 87 -8.32 -12.08 9.56
C GLU A 87 -9.32 -13.23 9.68
N GLN A 88 -9.17 -14.28 8.87
CA GLN A 88 -10.04 -15.45 8.96
C GLN A 88 -9.99 -16.06 10.36
N LYS A 89 -8.81 -16.38 10.89
CA LYS A 89 -8.66 -16.98 12.24
C LYS A 89 -9.22 -16.06 13.34
N ALA A 90 -8.97 -14.76 13.24
CA ALA A 90 -9.49 -13.78 14.18
C ALA A 90 -11.02 -13.75 14.21
N THR A 91 -11.66 -13.85 13.03
CA THR A 91 -13.13 -13.95 12.91
C THR A 91 -13.69 -15.28 13.43
N GLU A 92 -12.90 -16.35 13.41
CA GLU A 92 -13.23 -17.65 14.01
C GLU A 92 -13.06 -17.67 15.53
N GLY A 93 -12.52 -16.61 16.13
CA GLY A 93 -12.42 -16.42 17.57
C GLY A 93 -11.04 -16.67 18.17
N ASP A 94 -10.04 -16.93 17.34
CA ASP A 94 -8.65 -17.12 17.78
C ASP A 94 -8.11 -15.83 18.42
N ALA A 95 -7.80 -15.88 19.72
CA ALA A 95 -7.40 -14.72 20.50
C ALA A 95 -6.04 -14.15 20.08
N GLU A 96 -5.13 -15.02 19.61
CA GLU A 96 -3.81 -14.62 19.12
C GLU A 96 -3.94 -13.90 17.78
N ALA A 97 -4.71 -14.49 16.85
CA ALA A 97 -4.98 -13.86 15.57
C ALA A 97 -5.72 -12.53 15.71
N GLN A 98 -6.60 -12.38 16.70
CA GLN A 98 -7.24 -11.10 17.02
C GLN A 98 -6.23 -10.05 17.48
N TYR A 99 -5.24 -10.45 18.28
CA TYR A 99 -4.16 -9.55 18.70
C TYR A 99 -3.30 -9.14 17.51
N LEU A 100 -2.81 -10.11 16.72
CA LEU A 100 -2.03 -9.85 15.51
C LEU A 100 -2.77 -8.93 14.52
N LEU A 101 -4.08 -9.14 14.33
CA LEU A 101 -4.89 -8.32 13.45
C LEU A 101 -4.98 -6.87 13.95
N SER A 102 -4.96 -6.64 15.27
CA SER A 102 -4.89 -5.29 15.81
C SER A 102 -3.59 -4.58 15.43
N VAL A 103 -2.46 -5.30 15.52
CA VAL A 103 -1.14 -4.80 15.10
C VAL A 103 -1.11 -4.52 13.60
N TYR A 104 -1.68 -5.40 12.78
CA TYR A 104 -1.73 -5.20 11.33
C TYR A 104 -2.50 -3.94 10.93
N TYR A 105 -3.61 -3.64 11.60
CA TYR A 105 -4.34 -2.39 11.38
C TYR A 105 -3.65 -1.17 11.97
N HIS A 106 -2.86 -1.32 13.04
CA HIS A 106 -2.06 -0.24 13.60
C HIS A 106 -0.92 0.19 12.65
N ASP A 107 -0.20 -0.78 12.09
CA ASP A 107 1.02 -0.52 11.30
C ASP A 107 0.83 -0.66 9.79
N SER A 108 -0.38 -0.95 9.31
CA SER A 108 -0.65 -1.20 7.88
C SER A 108 0.08 -2.43 7.31
N TYR A 109 0.24 -3.49 8.10
CA TYR A 109 0.85 -4.73 7.63
C TYR A 109 -0.15 -5.56 6.81
N GLY A 110 0.08 -5.64 5.51
CA GLY A 110 -0.81 -6.34 4.57
C GLY A 110 -2.22 -5.74 4.44
N THR A 111 -2.45 -4.56 5.04
CA THR A 111 -3.69 -3.77 5.01
C THR A 111 -3.35 -2.28 5.09
N TYR A 112 -4.33 -1.40 5.04
CA TYR A 112 -4.19 0.02 5.34
C TYR A 112 -4.33 0.31 6.85
N GLN A 113 -3.81 1.45 7.32
CA GLN A 113 -3.92 1.87 8.72
C GLN A 113 -5.37 2.15 9.12
N ASP A 114 -5.81 1.58 10.24
CA ASP A 114 -7.17 1.73 10.75
C ASP A 114 -7.19 1.62 12.29
N PHE A 115 -7.00 2.76 12.98
CA PHE A 115 -6.90 2.78 14.45
C PHE A 115 -8.20 2.37 15.16
N GLU A 116 -9.34 2.57 14.52
CA GLU A 116 -10.64 2.12 15.04
C GLU A 116 -10.68 0.58 15.02
N LYS A 117 -10.41 -0.05 13.88
CA LYS A 117 -10.35 -1.51 13.79
C LYS A 117 -9.25 -2.10 14.66
N CYS A 118 -8.09 -1.45 14.74
CA CYS A 118 -7.02 -1.81 15.67
C CYS A 118 -7.56 -1.92 17.10
N THR A 119 -8.20 -0.86 17.60
CA THR A 119 -8.78 -0.82 18.93
C THR A 119 -9.85 -1.89 19.13
N GLU A 120 -10.73 -2.10 18.13
CA GLU A 120 -11.77 -3.13 18.18
C GLU A 120 -11.20 -4.54 18.32
N TRP A 121 -10.18 -4.87 17.52
CA TRP A 121 -9.56 -6.19 17.53
C TRP A 121 -8.72 -6.42 18.80
N LEU A 122 -8.00 -5.40 19.26
CA LEU A 122 -7.25 -5.44 20.52
C LEU A 122 -8.19 -5.72 21.71
N LYS A 123 -9.34 -5.04 21.74
CA LYS A 123 -10.39 -5.28 22.74
C LYS A 123 -10.96 -6.69 22.67
N LYS A 124 -11.23 -7.22 21.47
CA LYS A 124 -11.71 -8.60 21.29
C LYS A 124 -10.69 -9.62 21.78
N ALA A 125 -9.42 -9.44 21.43
CA ALA A 125 -8.32 -10.29 21.87
C ALA A 125 -8.22 -10.34 23.40
N ALA A 126 -8.30 -9.19 24.07
CA ALA A 126 -8.28 -9.10 25.53
C ALA A 126 -9.48 -9.80 26.18
N ILE A 127 -10.69 -9.64 25.62
CA ILE A 127 -11.90 -10.34 26.09
C ILE A 127 -11.74 -11.87 25.94
N ASN A 128 -11.09 -12.31 24.87
CA ASN A 128 -10.83 -13.72 24.59
C ASN A 128 -9.58 -14.26 25.31
N GLY A 129 -8.97 -13.48 26.21
CA GLY A 129 -7.92 -13.92 27.10
C GLY A 129 -6.50 -13.86 26.53
N ASN A 130 -6.26 -13.13 25.44
CA ASN A 130 -4.90 -12.88 24.95
C ASN A 130 -4.15 -11.97 25.96
N GLU A 131 -3.03 -12.47 26.48
CA GLU A 131 -2.25 -11.79 27.53
C GLU A 131 -1.56 -10.52 27.02
N ASP A 132 -1.14 -10.51 25.76
CA ASP A 132 -0.44 -9.39 25.12
C ASP A 132 -1.36 -8.20 24.88
N ALA A 133 -2.61 -8.47 24.52
CA ALA A 133 -3.68 -7.49 24.43
C ALA A 133 -3.97 -6.85 25.79
N VAL A 134 -4.11 -7.68 26.84
CA VAL A 134 -4.34 -7.18 28.21
C VAL A 134 -3.17 -6.31 28.68
N ARG A 135 -1.94 -6.74 28.42
CA ARG A 135 -0.71 -6.00 28.74
C ARG A 135 -0.64 -4.67 27.98
N SER A 136 -0.89 -4.67 26.67
CA SER A 136 -0.90 -3.47 25.83
C SER A 136 -1.89 -2.43 26.35
N ILE A 137 -3.11 -2.86 26.69
CA ILE A 137 -4.15 -1.97 27.24
C ILE A 137 -3.74 -1.41 28.61
N ALA A 138 -3.15 -2.24 29.47
CA ALA A 138 -2.68 -1.80 30.78
C ALA A 138 -1.55 -0.77 30.67
N GLU A 139 -0.61 -0.99 29.75
CA GLU A 139 0.50 -0.07 29.48
C GLU A 139 0.02 1.25 28.88
N TRP A 140 -0.89 1.19 27.90
CA TRP A 140 -1.55 2.38 27.35
C TRP A 140 -2.20 3.24 28.45
N ASN A 141 -2.96 2.62 29.34
CA ASN A 141 -3.59 3.31 30.48
C ASN A 141 -2.56 3.94 31.43
N ARG A 142 -1.44 3.25 31.66
CA ARG A 142 -0.34 3.75 32.48
C ARG A 142 0.32 4.98 31.85
N LEU A 143 0.58 4.95 30.55
CA LEU A 143 1.25 6.03 29.81
C LEU A 143 0.37 7.25 29.62
N THR A 144 -0.90 7.05 29.26
CA THR A 144 -1.86 8.14 29.02
C THR A 144 -2.51 8.66 30.30
N GLY A 145 -2.40 7.93 31.42
CA GLY A 145 -3.11 8.23 32.66
C GLY A 145 -4.61 7.95 32.59
N CYS A 146 -5.10 7.33 31.51
CA CYS A 146 -6.49 6.96 31.35
C CYS A 146 -6.92 5.84 32.32
N LYS A 147 -8.18 5.90 32.75
CA LYS A 147 -8.83 4.85 33.53
C LYS A 147 -10.12 4.43 32.83
N GLN A 148 -9.96 3.58 31.83
CA GLN A 148 -11.04 3.08 30.99
C GLN A 148 -11.40 1.64 31.32
N LYS A 149 -12.63 1.26 31.01
CA LYS A 149 -13.12 -0.13 30.99
C LYS A 149 -13.29 -0.56 29.55
N LEU A 150 -13.17 -1.85 29.29
CA LEU A 150 -13.43 -2.41 27.95
C LEU A 150 -14.84 -2.08 27.45
N SER A 151 -15.83 -1.89 28.32
CA SER A 151 -17.20 -1.54 27.93
C SER A 151 -17.39 -0.08 27.51
N ASP A 152 -16.41 0.79 27.74
CA ASP A 152 -16.58 2.22 27.53
C ASP A 152 -16.72 2.52 26.02
N PRO A 153 -17.65 3.43 25.64
CA PRO A 153 -17.93 3.73 24.23
C PRO A 153 -16.78 4.48 23.55
N ASP A 154 -15.94 5.16 24.32
CA ASP A 154 -14.74 5.89 23.93
C ASP A 154 -13.45 5.13 24.28
N PHE A 155 -13.54 3.81 24.51
CA PHE A 155 -12.37 2.97 24.75
C PHE A 155 -11.37 3.10 23.59
N SER A 156 -10.11 3.37 23.90
CA SER A 156 -9.03 3.46 22.93
C SER A 156 -7.74 2.95 23.57
N ALA A 157 -7.04 2.06 22.86
CA ALA A 157 -5.73 1.55 23.24
C ALA A 157 -5.02 1.05 21.97
N GLU A 158 -3.70 1.09 22.01
CA GLU A 158 -2.84 0.61 20.94
C GLU A 158 -2.06 -0.63 21.42
N PRO A 159 -1.71 -1.55 20.52
CA PRO A 159 -0.83 -2.67 20.85
C PRO A 159 0.58 -2.14 21.20
N ASP A 160 1.18 -2.71 22.24
CA ASP A 160 2.55 -2.38 22.68
C ASP A 160 3.59 -3.37 22.11
N PHE A 161 3.15 -4.53 21.60
CA PHE A 161 4.03 -5.58 21.08
C PHE A 161 3.85 -5.76 19.57
N TYR A 162 4.99 -5.76 18.87
CA TYR A 162 5.11 -5.92 17.43
C TYR A 162 5.58 -7.37 17.14
N PRO A 163 4.75 -8.20 16.51
CA PRO A 163 5.13 -9.56 16.14
C PRO A 163 6.10 -9.51 14.94
N ASP A 164 7.37 -9.78 15.23
CA ASP A 164 8.52 -9.94 14.33
C ASP A 164 8.89 -8.72 13.46
N GLU A 165 10.19 -8.44 13.42
CA GLU A 165 10.83 -7.26 12.80
C GLU A 165 10.82 -7.30 11.26
N ASP A 166 10.34 -8.39 10.64
CA ASP A 166 10.39 -8.65 9.19
C ASP A 166 9.21 -8.03 8.38
N ASN A 167 8.32 -7.26 9.02
CA ASN A 167 7.14 -6.73 8.35
C ASN A 167 7.44 -5.43 7.57
N ILE A 168 6.86 -5.31 6.36
CA ILE A 168 7.05 -4.11 5.54
C ILE A 168 6.02 -3.07 5.98
N PHE A 169 6.50 -1.94 6.49
CA PHE A 169 5.65 -0.83 6.86
C PHE A 169 5.32 0.03 5.63
N LEU A 170 4.05 0.10 5.22
CA LEU A 170 3.63 0.82 4.01
C LEU A 170 3.04 2.22 4.29
N GLY A 171 3.10 2.70 5.54
CA GLY A 171 2.51 3.99 5.97
C GLY A 171 3.24 5.25 5.51
N GLY A 172 4.08 5.18 4.48
CA GLY A 172 4.88 6.30 3.96
C GLY A 172 4.87 6.36 2.43
N ARG A 173 5.33 7.49 1.86
CA ARG A 173 5.32 7.74 0.40
C ARG A 173 6.01 6.64 -0.42
N HIS A 174 7.07 6.07 0.12
CA HIS A 174 7.91 5.08 -0.53
C HIS A 174 7.91 3.73 0.20
N GLY A 175 7.04 3.58 1.21
CA GLY A 175 7.13 2.51 2.19
C GLY A 175 8.41 2.62 3.02
N TRP A 176 8.50 1.77 4.03
CA TRP A 176 9.70 1.57 4.84
C TRP A 176 9.93 0.07 4.99
N VAL A 177 11.18 -0.33 4.81
CA VAL A 177 11.65 -1.68 5.12
C VAL A 177 12.77 -1.53 6.16
N ASP A 178 12.88 -2.49 7.06
CA ASP A 178 13.97 -2.55 8.04
C ASP A 178 15.34 -2.78 7.36
N GLU A 179 16.41 -2.78 8.17
CA GLU A 179 17.78 -2.97 7.70
C GLU A 179 18.00 -4.33 7.02
N GLU A 180 17.31 -5.37 7.48
CA GLU A 180 17.44 -6.74 7.01
C GLU A 180 16.76 -6.93 5.65
N ASN A 181 15.73 -6.13 5.38
CA ASN A 181 14.96 -6.07 4.15
C ASN A 181 15.40 -4.95 3.19
N ARG A 182 16.53 -4.25 3.45
CA ARG A 182 17.05 -3.18 2.58
C ARG A 182 17.27 -3.58 1.14
N GLU A 183 17.60 -4.85 0.88
CA GLU A 183 17.73 -5.37 -0.48
C GLU A 183 16.40 -5.36 -1.26
N LEU A 184 15.26 -5.30 -0.56
CA LEU A 184 13.93 -5.13 -1.14
C LEU A 184 13.60 -3.65 -1.39
N ALA A 185 14.16 -2.72 -0.61
CA ALA A 185 13.93 -1.31 -0.83
C ALA A 185 14.57 -0.86 -2.15
N HIS A 186 13.70 -0.43 -3.07
CA HIS A 186 14.13 0.27 -4.27
C HIS A 186 15.01 1.48 -3.95
N VAL A 187 14.71 2.15 -2.83
CA VAL A 187 15.44 3.31 -2.33
C VAL A 187 16.94 3.01 -2.14
N ASP A 188 17.32 1.87 -1.56
CA ASP A 188 18.73 1.51 -1.32
C ASP A 188 19.46 1.04 -2.58
N ILE A 189 18.79 0.25 -3.43
CA ILE A 189 19.29 -0.10 -4.77
C ILE A 189 19.51 1.17 -5.60
N ILE A 190 18.65 2.17 -5.41
CA ILE A 190 18.76 3.45 -6.06
C ILE A 190 19.88 4.25 -5.42
N TRP A 191 20.00 4.41 -4.10
CA TRP A 191 21.03 5.25 -3.46
C TRP A 191 22.43 5.05 -4.04
N GLU A 192 22.90 3.80 -4.22
CA GLU A 192 24.22 3.54 -4.80
C GLU A 192 24.33 3.97 -6.28
N LYS A 193 23.29 3.71 -7.07
CA LYS A 193 23.22 4.12 -8.48
C LYS A 193 22.92 5.61 -8.63
N PHE A 194 22.25 6.20 -7.65
CA PHE A 194 21.68 7.53 -7.62
C PHE A 194 22.79 8.56 -7.60
N TYR A 195 23.87 8.34 -6.83
CA TYR A 195 25.03 9.23 -6.81
C TYR A 195 25.65 9.47 -8.19
N ASN A 196 25.57 8.49 -9.08
CA ASN A 196 26.16 8.56 -10.42
C ASN A 196 25.19 9.00 -11.51
N LEU A 197 23.90 9.25 -11.19
CA LEU A 197 22.94 9.76 -12.15
C LEU A 197 23.19 11.24 -12.45
N ASP A 198 23.32 11.54 -13.74
CA ASP A 198 23.26 12.89 -14.29
C ASP A 198 21.81 13.25 -14.66
N PHE A 199 21.37 14.45 -14.30
CA PHE A 199 19.98 14.86 -14.49
C PHE A 199 19.63 15.02 -15.97
N ASP A 200 20.47 15.68 -16.76
CA ASP A 200 20.17 16.00 -18.16
C ASP A 200 20.17 14.74 -19.03
N ASP A 201 21.10 13.82 -18.80
CA ASP A 201 21.14 12.54 -19.50
C ASP A 201 19.95 11.64 -19.10
N THR A 202 19.58 11.63 -17.82
CA THR A 202 18.41 10.87 -17.34
C THR A 202 17.11 11.44 -17.91
N LEU A 203 16.96 12.76 -17.92
CA LEU A 203 15.81 13.45 -18.52
C LEU A 203 15.67 13.11 -20.00
N ARG A 204 16.75 13.22 -20.77
CA ARG A 204 16.73 12.93 -22.21
C ARG A 204 16.29 11.49 -22.51
N ALA A 205 16.77 10.52 -21.74
CA ALA A 205 16.40 9.13 -21.93
C ALA A 205 14.96 8.84 -21.44
N ALA A 206 14.53 9.45 -20.34
CA ALA A 206 13.17 9.34 -19.84
C ALA A 206 12.14 9.91 -20.84
N GLU A 207 12.43 11.06 -21.45
CA GLU A 207 11.62 11.67 -22.51
C GLU A 207 11.61 10.83 -23.80
N ALA A 208 12.68 10.07 -24.07
CA ALA A 208 12.72 9.11 -25.16
C ALA A 208 11.92 7.82 -24.90
N GLY A 209 11.27 7.69 -23.73
CA GLY A 209 10.39 6.57 -23.39
C GLY A 209 11.06 5.44 -22.62
N ASP A 210 12.32 5.59 -22.18
CA ASP A 210 12.98 4.59 -21.35
C ASP A 210 12.33 4.54 -19.95
N ALA A 211 11.65 3.43 -19.66
CA ALA A 211 10.86 3.27 -18.45
C ALA A 211 11.71 3.24 -17.18
N GLU A 212 12.91 2.65 -17.21
CA GLU A 212 13.82 2.68 -16.06
C GLU A 212 14.32 4.10 -15.82
N LYS A 213 14.63 4.85 -16.88
CA LYS A 213 15.06 6.24 -16.75
C LYS A 213 13.96 7.17 -16.27
N GLN A 214 12.70 6.91 -16.64
CA GLN A 214 11.54 7.61 -16.06
C GLN A 214 11.44 7.39 -14.55
N TYR A 215 11.67 6.16 -14.08
CA TYR A 215 11.70 5.86 -12.65
C TYR A 215 12.85 6.58 -11.95
N GLN A 216 14.04 6.57 -12.53
CA GLN A 216 15.21 7.28 -11.99
C GLN A 216 14.99 8.79 -11.94
N LEU A 217 14.38 9.37 -12.99
CA LEU A 217 14.04 10.78 -13.04
C LEU A 217 13.04 11.18 -11.96
N ALA A 218 12.07 10.30 -11.65
CA ALA A 218 11.12 10.53 -10.57
C ALA A 218 11.85 10.73 -9.22
N TRP A 219 12.83 9.88 -8.90
CA TRP A 219 13.67 10.03 -7.71
C TRP A 219 14.54 11.29 -7.73
N LEU A 220 15.08 11.67 -8.89
CA LEU A 220 15.85 12.93 -9.01
C LEU A 220 14.98 14.15 -8.67
N TYR A 221 13.72 14.18 -9.13
CA TYR A 221 12.77 15.22 -8.74
C TYR A 221 12.36 15.13 -7.26
N ASP A 222 12.13 13.93 -6.72
CA ASP A 222 11.67 13.82 -5.33
C ASP A 222 12.74 14.20 -4.30
N TRP A 223 14.03 14.02 -4.63
CA TRP A 223 15.15 14.45 -3.77
C TRP A 223 15.80 15.77 -4.21
N GLY A 224 15.36 16.37 -5.33
CA GLY A 224 15.93 17.61 -5.85
C GLY A 224 17.41 17.47 -6.26
N LYS A 225 17.79 16.34 -6.87
CA LYS A 225 19.15 16.13 -7.37
C LYS A 225 19.28 16.61 -8.81
N GLY A 226 20.19 17.56 -9.03
CA GLY A 226 20.42 18.18 -10.34
C GLY A 226 19.29 19.11 -10.79
N THR A 227 18.27 19.29 -9.96
CA THR A 227 17.11 20.17 -10.19
C THR A 227 16.47 20.57 -8.85
N GLU A 228 15.47 21.44 -8.85
CA GLU A 228 14.68 21.73 -7.64
C GLU A 228 13.78 20.55 -7.27
N GLN A 229 13.60 20.31 -5.97
CA GLN A 229 12.72 19.26 -5.47
C GLN A 229 11.27 19.50 -5.90
N ASP A 230 10.65 18.50 -6.52
CA ASP A 230 9.27 18.59 -7.04
C ASP A 230 8.57 17.23 -6.93
N THR A 231 7.96 16.97 -5.78
CA THR A 231 7.23 15.73 -5.52
C THR A 231 6.08 15.49 -6.51
N LYS A 232 5.45 16.54 -7.04
CA LYS A 232 4.35 16.36 -8.01
C LYS A 232 4.89 15.79 -9.32
N LYS A 233 5.99 16.36 -9.83
CA LYS A 233 6.67 15.80 -11.00
C LYS A 233 7.21 14.40 -10.74
N ALA A 234 7.74 14.13 -9.55
CA ALA A 234 8.18 12.80 -9.19
C ALA A 234 7.05 11.77 -9.34
N ILE A 235 5.88 12.03 -8.76
CA ILE A 235 4.70 11.17 -8.89
C ILE A 235 4.30 10.98 -10.35
N GLU A 236 4.28 12.06 -11.15
CA GLU A 236 3.97 11.96 -12.58
C GLU A 236 4.92 11.00 -13.31
N TRP A 237 6.22 11.10 -13.05
CA TRP A 237 7.25 10.25 -13.66
C TRP A 237 7.21 8.80 -13.16
N PHE A 238 6.94 8.57 -11.87
CA PHE A 238 6.68 7.23 -11.33
C PHE A 238 5.51 6.58 -12.07
N VAL A 239 4.41 7.30 -12.24
CA VAL A 239 3.24 6.82 -12.96
C VAL A 239 3.57 6.53 -14.43
N ARG A 240 4.29 7.41 -15.13
CA ARG A 240 4.71 7.17 -16.53
C ARG A 240 5.50 5.86 -16.66
N SER A 241 6.49 5.70 -15.78
CA SER A 241 7.36 4.51 -15.75
C SER A 241 6.57 3.23 -15.47
N ALA A 242 5.64 3.27 -14.52
CA ALA A 242 4.78 2.16 -14.17
C ALA A 242 3.88 1.71 -15.34
N TYR A 243 3.31 2.69 -16.06
CA TYR A 243 2.52 2.44 -17.28
C TYR A 243 3.37 1.88 -18.43
N ASN A 244 4.62 2.34 -18.56
CA ASN A 244 5.59 1.78 -19.51
C ASN A 244 6.17 0.43 -19.07
N GLY A 245 5.67 -0.15 -17.99
CA GLY A 245 5.93 -1.54 -17.63
C GLY A 245 7.07 -1.75 -16.64
N TYR A 246 7.73 -0.70 -16.14
CA TYR A 246 8.86 -0.89 -15.23
C TYR A 246 8.40 -1.34 -13.84
N ALA A 247 8.75 -2.57 -13.46
CA ALA A 247 8.20 -3.22 -12.26
C ALA A 247 8.44 -2.43 -10.96
N PRO A 248 9.64 -1.87 -10.68
CA PRO A 248 9.85 -1.03 -9.49
C PRO A 248 8.92 0.19 -9.43
N ALA A 249 8.65 0.81 -10.57
CA ALA A 249 7.72 1.93 -10.63
C ALA A 249 6.27 1.49 -10.39
N GLN A 250 5.91 0.28 -10.83
CA GLN A 250 4.59 -0.29 -10.53
C GLN A 250 4.43 -0.49 -9.03
N THR A 251 5.43 -1.06 -8.35
CA THR A 251 5.43 -1.21 -6.89
C THR A 251 5.29 0.15 -6.20
N GLU A 252 6.08 1.13 -6.61
CA GLU A 252 6.03 2.50 -6.09
C GLU A 252 4.64 3.13 -6.24
N VAL A 253 4.03 3.04 -7.42
CA VAL A 253 2.66 3.54 -7.63
C VAL A 253 1.66 2.79 -6.75
N GLY A 254 1.83 1.49 -6.54
CA GLY A 254 1.03 0.71 -5.59
C GLY A 254 1.12 1.27 -4.17
N ILE A 255 2.32 1.63 -3.71
CA ILE A 255 2.57 2.25 -2.40
C ILE A 255 1.91 3.63 -2.31
N LEU A 256 2.02 4.45 -3.35
CA LEU A 256 1.38 5.77 -3.39
C LEU A 256 -0.17 5.67 -3.30
N TYR A 257 -0.78 4.63 -3.88
CA TYR A 257 -2.20 4.33 -3.69
C TYR A 257 -2.51 3.84 -2.27
N HIS A 258 -1.67 2.95 -1.72
CA HIS A 258 -1.81 2.46 -0.35
C HIS A 258 -1.81 3.61 0.65
N ALA A 259 -0.84 4.52 0.54
CA ALA A 259 -0.66 5.65 1.44
C ALA A 259 -1.68 6.80 1.22
N GLY A 260 -2.65 6.64 0.30
CA GLY A 260 -3.64 7.69 0.00
C GLY A 260 -3.07 8.92 -0.72
N ILE A 261 -1.82 8.88 -1.18
CA ILE A 261 -1.12 10.02 -1.80
C ILE A 261 -1.65 10.32 -3.21
N MET A 262 -2.16 9.30 -3.92
CA MET A 262 -2.74 9.44 -5.27
C MET A 262 -4.16 10.03 -5.28
N VAL A 263 -4.68 10.49 -4.13
CA VAL A 263 -6.08 10.86 -3.97
C VAL A 263 -6.31 12.36 -4.15
N THR A 264 -7.00 12.73 -5.23
CA THR A 264 -7.54 14.10 -5.40
C THR A 264 -9.07 14.08 -5.32
N LYS A 265 -9.62 14.96 -4.46
CA LYS A 265 -11.08 15.22 -4.32
C LYS A 265 -11.76 15.80 -5.58
N SER A 266 -11.08 15.91 -6.73
CA SER A 266 -11.65 16.58 -7.92
C SER A 266 -11.46 15.92 -9.29
N LYS A 267 -10.62 14.90 -9.52
CA LYS A 267 -10.48 14.32 -10.87
C LYS A 267 -10.27 12.81 -10.91
N LEU A 268 -11.38 12.11 -10.80
CA LEU A 268 -11.63 10.85 -11.51
C LEU A 268 -12.49 11.09 -12.77
N GLU A 269 -12.49 12.30 -13.35
CA GLU A 269 -13.13 12.56 -14.66
C GLU A 269 -12.41 11.88 -15.83
N VAL A 270 -11.19 11.34 -15.64
CA VAL A 270 -10.46 10.67 -16.72
C VAL A 270 -10.73 9.15 -16.79
N PHE A 271 -11.55 8.59 -15.88
CA PHE A 271 -11.88 7.14 -15.90
C PHE A 271 -13.32 6.81 -16.28
N SER A 272 -14.17 7.79 -16.63
CA SER A 272 -15.38 7.50 -17.39
C SER A 272 -15.19 7.94 -18.82
N GLY A 273 -14.83 6.99 -19.69
CA GLY A 273 -15.08 7.14 -21.11
C GLY A 273 -16.58 7.39 -21.33
N LYS A 274 -16.94 8.66 -21.50
CA LYS A 274 -18.14 9.07 -22.23
C LYS A 274 -17.75 10.22 -23.13
N GLY A 275 -17.72 9.92 -24.43
CA GLY A 275 -17.38 10.81 -25.53
C GLY A 275 -16.78 10.02 -26.66
#